data_AF-A0A662GNK8-F1
#
_entry.id   AF-A0A662GNK8-F1
#
_cell.length_a   1.000
_cell.length_b   1.000
_cell.length_c   1.000
_cell.angle_alpha   90.00
_cell.angle_beta   90.00
_cell.angle_gamma   90.00
#
_symmetry.space_group_name_H-M   'P 1'
#
loop_
_entity.id
_entity.type
_entity.pdbx_description
1 polymer ?
#
loop_
_entity_poly.entity_id
_entity_poly.type
_entity_poly.pdbx_seq_one_letter_code
_entity_poly.pdbx_strand_id
1 'polypeptide(L)'
;IKTFLQMPSDIARKSGVIPGKMAIMIFLVSALTLAGLSYAFTPMGIPFLIGAILITTVFSFLNTIIGARSAGIIGGLFTIPYLNEVTIWLTTPVPGPQNPMSYWVWFNPFLAQPIGGASICIGYKAAQLTNTKPFSIAKAHILGTYMTWAVGLIIAGMLWYVYDVPSRFMPAPSYPADALLRALFITRQLGTIFKPDYIISSFIVGSIIGVIPRFLPYLSPFFGLPTLFGFVAGILDMPSNSTGIVLGLLLKKLMEKKLGKEWADKYVMTVAAGIFAGSSVVISLATALSFVRQAVAFEIY
;
A
#
# COMPACT_ATOMS: atom_id res chain seq x y z
N ILE A 1 7.59 -12.46 -20.41
CA ILE A 1 8.63 -11.40 -20.49
C ILE A 1 9.08 -11.14 -21.94
N LYS A 2 9.53 -12.15 -22.71
CA LYS A 2 9.92 -11.96 -24.12
C LYS A 2 8.83 -11.28 -24.96
N THR A 3 7.58 -11.75 -24.87
CA THR A 3 6.41 -11.17 -25.55
C THR A 3 6.12 -9.72 -25.14
N PHE A 4 6.39 -9.36 -23.88
CA PHE A 4 6.21 -7.99 -23.38
C PHE A 4 7.29 -7.05 -23.91
N LEU A 5 8.54 -7.51 -23.96
CA LEU A 5 9.67 -6.73 -24.48
C LEU A 5 9.66 -6.59 -26.01
N GLN A 6 9.06 -7.55 -26.71
CA GLN A 6 8.99 -7.59 -28.17
C GLN A 6 7.68 -7.00 -28.73
N MET A 7 6.81 -6.46 -27.87
CA MET A 7 5.55 -5.87 -28.33
C MET A 7 5.82 -4.65 -29.24
N PRO A 8 5.38 -4.67 -30.52
CA PRO A 8 5.52 -3.54 -31.42
C PRO A 8 4.77 -2.32 -30.91
N SER A 9 5.32 -1.12 -31.14
CA SER A 9 4.74 0.16 -30.73
C SER A 9 3.32 0.36 -31.26
N ASP A 10 3.02 -0.14 -32.47
CA ASP A 10 1.71 0.01 -33.10
C ASP A 10 0.62 -0.81 -32.40
N ILE A 11 0.96 -2.03 -31.96
CA ILE A 11 0.06 -2.90 -31.22
C ILE A 11 -0.19 -2.33 -29.81
N ALA A 12 0.86 -1.81 -29.17
CA ALA A 12 0.74 -1.14 -27.87
C ALA A 12 -0.17 0.10 -27.97
N ARG A 13 0.00 0.93 -29.01
CA ARG A 13 -0.82 2.12 -29.23
C ARG A 13 -2.28 1.78 -29.52
N LYS A 14 -2.55 0.76 -30.35
CA LYS A 14 -3.92 0.27 -30.61
C LYS A 14 -4.59 -0.25 -29.33
N SER A 15 -3.84 -0.91 -28.47
CA SER A 15 -4.32 -1.46 -27.19
C SER A 15 -4.40 -0.40 -26.08
N GLY A 16 -3.97 0.83 -26.33
CA GLY A 16 -3.95 1.90 -25.33
C GLY A 16 -3.02 1.61 -24.16
N VAL A 17 -1.87 0.98 -24.40
CA VAL A 17 -0.84 0.67 -23.41
C VAL A 17 0.53 1.19 -23.84
N ILE A 18 1.44 1.38 -22.89
CA ILE A 18 2.81 1.80 -23.17
C ILE A 18 3.63 0.57 -23.63
N PRO A 19 4.51 0.69 -24.65
CA PRO A 19 5.40 -0.40 -25.05
C PRO A 19 6.27 -0.89 -23.89
N GLY A 20 6.50 -2.20 -23.79
CA GLY A 20 7.14 -2.79 -22.62
C GLY A 20 8.56 -2.29 -22.34
N LYS A 21 9.36 -2.05 -23.38
CA LYS A 21 10.70 -1.45 -23.24
C LYS A 21 10.64 -0.03 -22.67
N MET A 22 9.69 0.78 -23.13
CA MET A 22 9.49 2.14 -22.65
C MET A 22 9.03 2.15 -21.19
N ALA A 23 8.12 1.24 -20.82
CA ALA A 23 7.66 1.10 -19.45
C ALA A 23 8.81 0.74 -18.48
N ILE A 24 9.68 -0.20 -18.86
CA ILE A 24 10.86 -0.56 -18.06
C ILE A 24 11.83 0.62 -17.97
N MET A 25 12.07 1.34 -19.08
CA MET A 25 12.95 2.49 -19.08
C MET A 25 12.44 3.60 -18.16
N ILE A 26 11.15 3.95 -18.23
CA ILE A 26 10.52 4.93 -17.33
C ILE A 26 10.67 4.49 -15.88
N PHE A 27 10.41 3.21 -15.60
CA PHE A 27 10.57 2.64 -14.27
C PHE A 27 12.01 2.77 -13.76
N LEU A 28 13.01 2.32 -14.53
CA LEU A 28 14.41 2.36 -14.14
C LEU A 28 14.90 3.79 -13.94
N VAL A 29 14.59 4.70 -14.86
CA VAL A 29 14.97 6.12 -14.73
C VAL A 29 14.35 6.72 -13.47
N SER A 30 13.06 6.47 -13.22
CA SER A 30 12.37 7.00 -12.03
C SER A 30 12.93 6.40 -10.73
N ALA A 31 13.17 5.08 -10.71
CA ALA A 31 13.70 4.37 -9.54
C ALA A 31 15.14 4.80 -9.19
N LEU A 32 15.98 4.98 -10.21
CA LEU A 32 17.35 5.47 -10.03
C LEU A 32 17.36 6.95 -9.64
N THR A 33 16.46 7.77 -10.18
CA THR A 33 16.30 9.17 -9.76
C THR A 33 15.90 9.23 -8.28
N LEU A 34 14.94 8.41 -7.85
CA LEU A 34 14.54 8.32 -6.44
C LEU A 34 15.70 7.85 -5.54
N ALA A 35 16.48 6.86 -5.97
CA ALA A 35 17.67 6.42 -5.22
C ALA A 35 18.73 7.52 -5.11
N GLY A 36 18.96 8.27 -6.20
CA GLY A 36 19.88 9.40 -6.23
C GLY A 36 19.42 10.55 -5.32
N LEU A 37 18.14 10.92 -5.38
CA LEU A 37 17.55 11.93 -4.49
C LEU A 37 17.59 11.48 -3.02
N SER A 38 17.31 10.20 -2.76
CA SER A 38 17.43 9.62 -1.43
C SER A 38 18.87 9.77 -0.89
N TYR A 39 19.88 9.41 -1.69
CA TYR A 39 21.27 9.56 -1.30
C TYR A 39 21.68 11.03 -1.11
N ALA A 40 21.18 11.94 -1.96
CA ALA A 40 21.47 13.37 -1.84
C ALA A 40 20.91 13.97 -0.54
N PHE A 41 19.74 13.51 -0.09
CA PHE A 41 19.12 13.98 1.16
C PHE A 41 19.78 13.39 2.42
N THR A 42 20.20 12.12 2.38
CA THR A 42 20.84 11.47 3.51
C THR A 42 22.10 10.72 3.08
N PRO A 43 23.21 11.44 2.81
CA PRO A 43 24.45 10.80 2.37
C PRO A 43 25.09 10.03 3.53
N MET A 44 25.08 8.71 3.46
CA MET A 44 25.57 7.80 4.51
C MET A 44 26.59 6.77 3.99
N GLY A 45 27.18 7.05 2.83
CA GLY A 45 28.18 6.21 2.18
C GLY A 45 27.63 5.18 1.20
N ILE A 46 28.53 4.40 0.61
CA ILE A 46 28.23 3.44 -0.46
C ILE A 46 27.23 2.35 -0.05
N PRO A 47 27.30 1.75 1.17
CA PRO A 47 26.33 0.72 1.58
C PRO A 47 24.88 1.23 1.55
N PHE A 48 24.66 2.48 1.96
CA PHE A 48 23.35 3.10 1.93
C PHE A 48 22.86 3.37 0.50
N LEU A 49 23.73 3.83 -0.40
CA LEU A 49 23.38 4.00 -1.82
C LEU A 49 22.93 2.68 -2.44
N ILE A 50 23.62 1.57 -2.15
CA ILE A 50 23.23 0.23 -2.59
C ILE A 50 21.86 -0.13 -2.02
N GLY A 51 21.64 0.11 -0.73
CA GLY A 51 20.35 -0.09 -0.07
C GLY A 51 19.21 0.69 -0.72
N ALA A 52 19.43 1.97 -1.02
CA ALA A 52 18.46 2.83 -1.69
C ALA A 52 18.10 2.29 -3.08
N ILE A 53 19.10 1.87 -3.88
CA ILE A 53 18.86 1.27 -5.20
C ILE A 53 18.07 -0.04 -5.07
N LEU A 54 18.40 -0.90 -4.10
CA LEU A 54 17.67 -2.15 -3.86
C LEU A 54 16.21 -1.90 -3.51
N ILE A 55 15.94 -0.93 -2.62
CA ILE A 55 14.58 -0.55 -2.23
C ILE A 55 13.78 -0.01 -3.42
N THR A 56 14.29 1.03 -4.09
CA THR A 56 13.53 1.74 -5.13
C THR A 56 13.40 0.96 -6.42
N THR A 57 14.34 0.06 -6.70
CA THR A 57 14.37 -0.70 -7.96
C THR A 57 13.92 -2.14 -7.75
N VAL A 58 14.73 -2.96 -7.07
CA VAL A 58 14.50 -4.41 -7.00
C VAL A 58 13.25 -4.74 -6.18
N PHE A 59 13.20 -4.22 -4.95
CA PHE A 59 12.10 -4.52 -4.05
C PHE A 59 10.80 -3.87 -4.49
N SER A 60 10.84 -2.63 -4.97
CA SER A 60 9.65 -1.97 -5.53
C SER A 60 9.08 -2.72 -6.74
N PHE A 61 9.93 -3.26 -7.61
CA PHE A 61 9.50 -4.09 -8.74
C PHE A 61 8.85 -5.40 -8.29
N LEU A 62 9.50 -6.14 -7.39
CA LEU A 62 8.97 -7.39 -6.85
C LEU A 62 7.65 -7.15 -6.12
N ASN A 63 7.60 -6.13 -5.27
CA ASN A 63 6.42 -5.79 -4.49
C ASN A 63 5.25 -5.40 -5.39
N THR A 64 5.50 -4.66 -6.48
CA THR A 64 4.46 -4.32 -7.47
C THR A 64 3.90 -5.56 -8.17
N ILE A 65 4.75 -6.53 -8.55
CA ILE A 65 4.30 -7.78 -9.19
C ILE A 65 3.49 -8.63 -8.21
N ILE A 66 3.99 -8.81 -6.99
CA ILE A 66 3.31 -9.60 -5.96
C ILE A 66 1.98 -8.93 -5.60
N GLY A 67 1.97 -7.61 -5.40
CA GLY A 67 0.77 -6.83 -5.11
C GLY A 67 -0.27 -6.91 -6.23
N ALA A 68 0.16 -6.81 -7.50
CA ALA A 68 -0.75 -6.94 -8.65
C ALA A 68 -1.35 -8.35 -8.74
N ARG A 69 -0.56 -9.38 -8.44
CA ARG A 69 -1.05 -10.77 -8.39
C ARG A 69 -2.01 -10.99 -7.22
N SER A 70 -1.69 -10.46 -6.04
CA SER A 70 -2.58 -10.50 -4.87
C SER A 70 -3.92 -9.85 -5.20
N ALA A 71 -3.91 -8.67 -5.82
CA ALA A 71 -5.13 -7.98 -6.24
C ALA A 71 -5.96 -8.82 -7.20
N GLY A 72 -5.32 -9.56 -8.12
CA GLY A 72 -6.02 -10.48 -9.03
C GLY A 72 -6.61 -11.73 -8.38
N ILE A 73 -6.03 -12.19 -7.26
CA ILE A 73 -6.45 -13.43 -6.59
C ILE A 73 -7.47 -13.17 -5.47
N ILE A 74 -7.18 -12.22 -4.58
CA ILE A 74 -7.99 -11.94 -3.39
C ILE A 74 -8.71 -10.59 -3.44
N GLY A 75 -8.54 -9.80 -4.50
CA GLY A 75 -9.12 -8.45 -4.59
C GLY A 75 -8.44 -7.41 -3.69
N GLY A 76 -7.38 -7.79 -2.97
CA GLY A 76 -6.63 -6.94 -2.04
C GLY A 76 -5.18 -6.73 -2.47
N LEU A 77 -4.65 -5.54 -2.19
CA LEU A 77 -3.23 -5.24 -2.41
C LEU A 77 -2.40 -5.80 -1.26
N PHE A 78 -1.28 -6.43 -1.61
CA PHE A 78 -0.32 -6.96 -0.66
C PHE A 78 0.99 -6.20 -0.79
N THR A 79 1.61 -5.90 0.36
CA THR A 79 2.98 -5.37 0.43
C THR A 79 3.85 -6.26 1.29
N ILE A 80 5.12 -6.43 0.89
CA ILE A 80 6.09 -7.14 1.73
C ILE A 80 6.31 -6.32 3.01
N PRO A 81 6.00 -6.87 4.20
CA PRO A 81 6.13 -6.14 5.46
C PRO A 81 7.59 -5.87 5.82
N TYR A 82 7.85 -4.71 6.41
CA TYR A 82 9.14 -4.32 7.02
C TYR A 82 10.37 -4.34 6.11
N LEU A 83 10.20 -4.48 4.79
CA LEU A 83 11.30 -4.68 3.86
C LEU A 83 12.19 -3.43 3.75
N ASN A 84 11.60 -2.24 3.81
CA ASN A 84 12.33 -0.97 3.83
C ASN A 84 13.13 -0.85 5.11
N GLU A 85 12.49 -1.15 6.23
CA GLU A 85 13.00 -1.01 7.57
C GLU A 85 14.19 -1.94 7.80
N VAL A 86 14.10 -3.20 7.37
CA VAL A 86 15.22 -4.16 7.40
C VAL A 86 16.35 -3.70 6.47
N THR A 87 16.04 -3.21 5.28
CA THR A 87 17.08 -2.78 4.34
C THR A 87 17.84 -1.56 4.87
N ILE A 88 17.14 -0.58 5.44
CA ILE A 88 17.75 0.58 6.11
C ILE A 88 18.60 0.11 7.29
N TRP A 89 18.10 -0.82 8.11
CA TRP A 89 18.82 -1.36 9.25
C TRP A 89 20.16 -2.01 8.85
N LEU A 90 20.19 -2.76 7.75
CA LEU A 90 21.40 -3.42 7.23
C LEU A 90 22.37 -2.47 6.53
N THR A 91 21.89 -1.38 5.93
CA THR A 91 22.69 -0.52 5.04
C THR A 91 23.12 0.78 5.67
N THR A 92 22.66 1.06 6.89
CA THR A 92 23.04 2.24 7.66
C THR A 92 23.95 1.86 8.85
N PRO A 93 24.81 2.77 9.33
CA PRO A 93 25.51 2.62 10.61
C PRO A 93 24.53 2.75 11.79
N VAL A 94 24.92 2.14 12.92
CA VAL A 94 24.14 2.20 14.18
C VAL A 94 23.94 3.67 14.59
N PRO A 95 22.69 4.10 14.86
CA PRO A 95 22.44 5.45 15.34
C PRO A 95 23.10 5.68 16.69
N GLY A 96 23.70 6.86 16.85
CA GLY A 96 24.41 7.24 18.06
C GLY A 96 25.00 8.65 17.92
N PRO A 97 25.67 9.16 18.96
CA PRO A 97 26.29 10.49 18.94
C PRO A 97 27.25 10.69 17.75
N GLN A 98 27.91 9.62 17.30
CA GLN A 98 28.84 9.63 16.18
C GLN A 98 28.14 9.56 14.81
N ASN A 99 26.89 9.06 14.75
CA ASN A 99 26.13 8.89 13.51
C ASN A 99 24.71 9.46 13.65
N PRO A 100 24.54 10.78 13.85
CA PRO A 100 23.22 11.39 13.97
C PRO A 100 22.40 11.28 12.67
N MET A 101 23.07 11.14 11.52
CA MET A 101 22.44 10.93 10.21
C MET A 101 21.54 9.68 10.15
N SER A 102 21.87 8.66 10.95
CA SER A 102 21.11 7.41 10.98
C SER A 102 19.70 7.53 11.56
N TYR A 103 19.40 8.63 12.26
CA TYR A 103 18.02 8.94 12.66
C TYR A 103 17.23 9.52 11.49
N TRP A 104 17.84 10.41 10.72
CA TRP A 104 17.19 11.16 9.63
C TRP A 104 16.84 10.29 8.42
N VAL A 105 17.60 9.23 8.15
CA VAL A 105 17.34 8.29 7.03
C VAL A 105 15.92 7.73 7.03
N TRP A 106 15.35 7.54 8.22
CA TRP A 106 14.00 7.01 8.34
C TRP A 106 12.98 7.98 7.77
N PHE A 107 13.22 9.29 7.88
CA PHE A 107 12.35 10.35 7.39
C PHE A 107 12.63 10.74 5.93
N ASN A 108 13.50 10.01 5.23
CA ASN A 108 13.79 10.27 3.83
C ASN A 108 12.56 9.99 2.95
N PRO A 109 11.96 11.00 2.31
CA PRO A 109 10.71 10.84 1.57
C PRO A 109 10.89 10.08 0.25
N PHE A 110 12.12 9.91 -0.22
CA PHE A 110 12.44 9.24 -1.47
C PHE A 110 12.72 7.74 -1.29
N LEU A 111 12.86 7.27 -0.04
CA LEU A 111 12.95 5.85 0.32
C LEU A 111 11.56 5.24 0.57
N ALA A 112 10.77 5.19 -0.50
CA ALA A 112 9.47 4.53 -0.46
C ALA A 112 9.44 3.30 -1.37
N GLN A 113 8.58 2.34 -1.02
CA GLN A 113 8.17 1.25 -1.90
C GLN A 113 6.82 1.60 -2.52
N PRO A 114 6.77 2.27 -3.68
CA PRO A 114 5.51 2.63 -4.30
C PRO A 114 4.77 1.37 -4.78
N ILE A 115 3.65 1.04 -4.12
CA ILE A 115 2.71 -0.02 -4.55
C ILE A 115 1.72 0.51 -5.60
N GLY A 116 1.80 1.80 -5.93
CA GLY A 116 0.87 2.46 -6.86
C GLY A 116 0.71 1.71 -8.19
N GLY A 117 1.76 1.08 -8.71
CA GLY A 117 1.70 0.27 -9.93
C GLY A 117 0.71 -0.90 -9.86
N ALA A 118 0.59 -1.57 -8.71
CA ALA A 118 -0.32 -2.70 -8.52
C ALA A 118 -1.79 -2.25 -8.52
N SER A 119 -2.08 -1.10 -7.93
CA SER A 119 -3.43 -0.52 -7.91
C SER A 119 -3.92 -0.13 -9.32
N ILE A 120 -3.02 0.35 -10.19
CA ILE A 120 -3.33 0.70 -11.58
C ILE A 120 -3.77 -0.56 -12.37
N CYS A 121 -3.24 -1.74 -12.06
CA CYS A 121 -3.65 -2.98 -12.72
C CYS A 121 -5.13 -3.31 -12.49
N ILE A 122 -5.68 -3.01 -11.30
CA ILE A 122 -7.11 -3.15 -11.01
C ILE A 122 -7.91 -2.24 -11.94
N GLY A 123 -7.50 -0.98 -12.06
CA GLY A 123 -8.11 -0.03 -12.97
C GLY A 123 -8.00 -0.43 -14.45
N TYR A 124 -6.90 -1.06 -14.88
CA TYR A 124 -6.78 -1.59 -16.24
C TYR A 124 -7.78 -2.71 -16.51
N LYS A 125 -8.05 -3.57 -15.53
CA LYS A 125 -9.10 -4.59 -15.67
C LYS A 125 -10.48 -3.96 -15.78
N ALA A 126 -10.77 -2.96 -14.95
CA ALA A 126 -12.02 -2.19 -15.06
C ALA A 126 -12.14 -1.49 -16.42
N ALA A 127 -11.04 -0.98 -16.97
CA ALA A 127 -11.02 -0.37 -18.29
C ALA A 127 -11.34 -1.38 -19.40
N GLN A 128 -10.77 -2.58 -19.32
CA GLN A 128 -11.10 -3.68 -20.22
C GLN A 128 -12.60 -4.05 -20.16
N LEU A 129 -13.17 -4.13 -18.95
CA LEU A 129 -14.60 -4.48 -18.76
C LEU A 129 -15.55 -3.39 -19.25
N THR A 130 -15.10 -2.13 -19.28
CA THR A 130 -15.89 -0.97 -19.71
C THR A 130 -15.57 -0.51 -21.14
N ASN A 131 -14.76 -1.27 -21.87
CA ASN A 131 -14.25 -0.89 -23.20
C ASN A 131 -13.60 0.51 -23.24
N THR A 132 -12.97 0.93 -22.14
CA THR A 132 -12.24 2.19 -22.06
C THR A 132 -10.74 1.95 -22.26
N LYS A 133 -10.04 2.98 -22.73
CA LYS A 133 -8.59 2.88 -22.97
C LYS A 133 -7.83 2.80 -21.64
N PRO A 134 -7.01 1.75 -21.39
CA PRO A 134 -6.25 1.60 -20.14
C PRO A 134 -5.36 2.82 -19.82
N PHE A 135 -4.77 3.45 -20.84
CA PHE A 135 -3.97 4.66 -20.67
C PHE A 135 -4.74 5.83 -20.03
N SER A 136 -6.07 5.90 -20.17
CA SER A 136 -6.88 6.93 -19.51
C SER A 136 -6.86 6.76 -17.99
N ILE A 137 -6.81 5.53 -17.49
CA ILE A 137 -6.67 5.22 -16.06
C ILE A 137 -5.31 5.69 -15.55
N ALA A 138 -4.24 5.48 -16.33
CA ALA A 138 -2.91 5.95 -15.96
C ALA A 138 -2.87 7.49 -15.86
N LYS A 139 -3.46 8.20 -16.84
CA LYS A 139 -3.58 9.66 -16.78
C LYS A 139 -4.39 10.13 -15.58
N ALA A 140 -5.52 9.47 -15.30
CA ALA A 140 -6.35 9.80 -14.14
C ALA A 140 -5.61 9.59 -12.82
N HIS A 141 -4.82 8.52 -12.69
CA HIS A 141 -3.98 8.29 -11.51
C HIS A 141 -2.91 9.37 -11.34
N ILE A 142 -2.22 9.74 -12.43
CA ILE A 142 -1.18 10.77 -12.39
C ILE A 142 -1.80 12.12 -11.98
N LEU A 143 -2.87 12.55 -12.67
CA LEU A 143 -3.55 13.81 -12.37
C LEU A 143 -4.13 13.80 -10.95
N GLY A 144 -4.80 12.72 -10.56
CA GLY A 144 -5.39 12.55 -9.23
C GLY A 144 -4.35 12.60 -8.13
N THR A 145 -3.17 12.00 -8.34
CA THR A 145 -2.05 12.06 -7.37
C THR A 145 -1.58 13.49 -7.18
N TYR A 146 -1.32 14.22 -8.27
CA TYR A 146 -0.88 15.62 -8.18
C TYR A 146 -1.95 16.53 -7.56
N MET A 147 -3.22 16.34 -7.91
CA MET A 147 -4.32 17.09 -7.29
C MET A 147 -4.44 16.77 -5.80
N THR A 148 -4.30 15.50 -5.42
CA THR A 148 -4.34 15.07 -4.02
C THR A 148 -3.19 15.69 -3.23
N TRP A 149 -1.98 15.74 -3.79
CA TRP A 149 -0.85 16.42 -3.15
C TRP A 149 -1.05 17.93 -3.05
N ALA A 150 -1.53 18.59 -4.11
CA ALA A 150 -1.77 20.03 -4.10
C ALA A 150 -2.83 20.43 -3.07
N VAL A 151 -4.01 19.79 -3.12
CA VAL A 151 -5.10 20.06 -2.19
C VAL A 151 -4.74 19.59 -0.78
N GLY A 152 -4.11 18.42 -0.66
CA GLY A 152 -3.66 17.87 0.62
C GLY A 152 -2.66 18.77 1.33
N LEU A 153 -1.71 19.37 0.62
CA LEU A 153 -0.77 20.34 1.19
C LEU A 153 -1.46 21.62 1.67
N ILE A 154 -2.44 22.13 0.91
CA ILE A 154 -3.21 23.32 1.31
C ILE A 154 -4.01 23.01 2.59
N ILE A 155 -4.77 21.91 2.58
CA ILE A 155 -5.59 21.52 3.73
C ILE A 155 -4.72 21.20 4.94
N ALA A 156 -3.65 20.43 4.78
CA ALA A 156 -2.71 20.12 5.87
C ALA A 156 -2.06 21.40 6.41
N GLY A 157 -1.66 22.33 5.54
CA GLY A 157 -1.11 23.61 5.94
C GLY A 157 -2.09 24.46 6.76
N MET A 158 -3.37 24.51 6.34
CA MET A 158 -4.43 25.18 7.10
C MET A 158 -4.67 24.51 8.45
N LEU A 159 -4.70 23.17 8.49
CA LEU A 159 -4.93 22.42 9.72
C LEU A 159 -3.78 22.56 10.71
N TRP A 160 -2.52 22.51 10.24
CA TRP A 160 -1.33 22.73 11.07
C TRP A 160 -1.25 24.14 11.64
N TYR A 161 -1.88 25.13 11.02
CA TYR A 161 -1.95 26.48 11.57
C TYR A 161 -2.93 26.58 12.76
N VAL A 162 -3.98 25.76 12.79
CA VAL A 162 -5.07 25.86 13.78
C VAL A 162 -4.89 24.87 14.93
N TYR A 163 -4.46 23.64 14.63
CA TYR A 163 -4.29 22.58 15.62
C TYR A 163 -3.07 21.70 15.31
N ASP A 164 -2.40 21.24 16.36
CA ASP A 164 -1.34 20.24 16.23
C ASP A 164 -1.90 18.89 15.72
N VAL A 165 -1.05 18.13 15.01
CA VAL A 165 -1.34 16.75 14.58
C VAL A 165 -0.27 15.84 15.20
N PRO A 166 -0.63 14.84 16.02
CA PRO A 166 -1.97 14.45 16.46
C PRO A 166 -2.53 15.34 17.59
N SER A 167 -3.84 15.57 17.59
CA SER A 167 -4.54 16.28 18.67
C SER A 167 -5.85 15.58 19.03
N ARG A 168 -6.52 16.06 20.08
CA ARG A 168 -7.90 15.64 20.39
C ARG A 168 -8.87 15.90 19.23
N PHE A 169 -8.56 16.87 18.38
CA PHE A 169 -9.38 17.31 17.24
C PHE A 169 -9.02 16.55 15.96
N MET A 170 -7.75 16.21 15.78
CA MET A 170 -7.24 15.35 14.71
C MET A 170 -6.59 14.11 15.30
N PRO A 171 -7.39 13.15 15.80
CA PRO A 171 -6.85 11.91 16.32
C PRO A 171 -6.19 11.14 15.19
N ALA A 172 -4.96 10.69 15.41
CA ALA A 172 -4.27 9.73 14.55
C ALA A 172 -4.08 8.42 15.34
N PRO A 173 -5.11 7.56 15.41
CA PRO A 173 -5.08 6.40 16.32
C PRO A 173 -3.98 5.40 16.01
N SER A 174 -3.56 5.29 14.74
CA SER A 174 -2.46 4.41 14.34
C SER A 174 -1.08 5.00 14.67
N TYR A 175 -0.96 6.33 14.80
CA TYR A 175 0.32 7.01 14.92
C TYR A 175 1.17 6.55 16.11
N PRO A 176 0.64 6.36 17.34
CA PRO A 176 1.44 5.89 18.46
C PRO A 176 2.04 4.49 18.22
N ALA A 177 1.29 3.58 17.60
CA ALA A 177 1.75 2.24 17.28
C ALA A 177 2.81 2.27 16.18
N ASP A 178 2.57 3.05 15.11
CA ASP A 178 3.50 3.23 14.00
C ASP A 178 4.81 3.88 14.46
N ALA A 179 4.71 4.92 15.31
CA ALA A 179 5.86 5.62 15.87
C ALA A 179 6.67 4.71 16.79
N LEU A 180 6.03 3.91 17.64
CA LEU A 180 6.71 2.93 18.49
C LEU A 180 7.46 1.89 17.67
N LEU A 181 6.79 1.27 16.68
CA LEU A 181 7.41 0.29 15.79
C LEU A 181 8.61 0.91 15.06
N ARG A 182 8.45 2.10 14.48
CA ARG A 182 9.53 2.80 13.79
C ARG A 182 10.68 3.13 14.74
N ALA A 183 10.39 3.56 15.98
CA ALA A 183 11.42 3.84 16.98
C ALA A 183 12.22 2.58 17.36
N LEU A 184 11.58 1.41 17.45
CA LEU A 184 12.27 0.13 17.70
C LEU A 184 13.23 -0.23 16.56
N PHE A 185 12.80 -0.01 15.31
CA PHE A 185 13.65 -0.20 14.14
C PHE A 185 14.82 0.79 14.08
N ILE A 186 14.55 2.08 14.34
CA ILE A 186 15.57 3.14 14.41
C ILE A 186 16.62 2.76 15.46
N THR A 187 16.21 2.56 16.71
CA THR A 187 17.11 2.32 17.85
C THR A 187 17.78 0.94 17.82
N ARG A 188 17.40 0.08 16.86
CA ARG A 188 17.89 -1.31 16.73
C ARG A 188 17.62 -2.18 17.96
N GLN A 189 16.70 -1.77 18.84
CA GLN A 189 16.31 -2.53 20.03
C GLN A 189 15.44 -3.75 19.71
N LEU A 190 15.19 -3.97 18.42
CA LEU A 190 14.59 -5.19 17.90
C LEU A 190 15.34 -6.46 18.31
N GLY A 191 16.57 -6.44 18.81
CA GLY A 191 17.23 -7.66 19.31
C GLY A 191 16.43 -8.46 20.35
N THR A 192 15.46 -7.84 21.03
CA THR A 192 14.51 -8.53 21.93
C THR A 192 13.28 -9.15 21.20
N ILE A 193 12.99 -8.71 19.98
CA ILE A 193 11.78 -9.04 19.18
C ILE A 193 12.12 -9.81 17.90
N PHE A 194 13.29 -9.55 17.30
CA PHE A 194 13.84 -10.23 16.12
C PHE A 194 14.32 -11.61 16.55
N LYS A 195 13.41 -12.56 16.51
CA LYS A 195 13.64 -13.96 16.84
C LYS A 195 13.71 -14.73 15.52
N PRO A 196 14.90 -15.09 15.03
CA PRO A 196 15.06 -15.82 13.77
C PRO A 196 14.20 -17.08 13.72
N ASP A 197 14.01 -17.74 14.86
CA ASP A 197 13.16 -18.92 14.99
C ASP A 197 11.70 -18.65 14.55
N TYR A 198 11.13 -17.48 14.89
CA TYR A 198 9.79 -17.11 14.44
C TYR A 198 9.73 -16.75 12.96
N ILE A 199 10.79 -16.16 12.41
CA ILE A 199 10.87 -15.85 10.97
C ILE A 199 10.97 -17.14 10.15
N ILE A 200 11.85 -18.06 10.56
CA ILE A 200 12.05 -19.33 9.88
C ILE A 200 10.79 -20.21 10.03
N SER A 201 10.21 -20.30 11.22
CA SER A 201 8.98 -21.08 11.42
C SER A 201 7.79 -20.51 10.64
N SER A 202 7.61 -19.18 10.64
CA SER A 202 6.55 -18.55 9.83
C SER A 202 6.77 -18.71 8.33
N PHE A 203 8.02 -18.65 7.86
CA PHE A 203 8.36 -18.96 6.47
C PHE A 203 8.04 -20.41 6.10
N ILE A 204 8.38 -21.38 6.98
CA ILE A 204 8.08 -22.80 6.78
C ILE A 204 6.55 -23.00 6.73
N VAL A 205 5.82 -22.50 7.72
CA VAL A 205 4.35 -22.62 7.79
C VAL A 205 3.69 -21.97 6.58
N GLY A 206 4.09 -20.75 6.21
CA GLY A 206 3.56 -20.05 5.05
C GLY A 206 3.86 -20.78 3.73
N SER A 207 5.05 -21.34 3.59
CA SER A 207 5.43 -22.17 2.44
C SER A 207 4.60 -23.44 2.35
N ILE A 208 4.36 -24.11 3.47
CA ILE A 208 3.50 -25.30 3.54
C ILE A 208 2.07 -24.93 3.09
N ILE A 209 1.47 -23.87 3.66
CA ILE A 209 0.11 -23.41 3.28
C ILE A 209 0.04 -23.10 1.79
N GLY A 210 1.05 -22.44 1.23
CA GLY A 210 1.10 -22.08 -0.18
C GLY A 210 1.27 -23.27 -1.13
N VAL A 211 1.98 -24.31 -0.70
CA VAL A 211 2.36 -25.46 -1.54
C VAL A 211 1.38 -26.64 -1.43
N ILE A 212 0.70 -26.82 -0.29
CA ILE A 212 -0.28 -27.92 -0.07
C ILE A 212 -1.23 -28.13 -1.25
N PRO A 213 -1.86 -27.10 -1.84
CA PRO A 213 -2.81 -27.30 -2.95
C PRO A 213 -2.18 -27.87 -4.22
N ARG A 214 -0.85 -27.79 -4.37
CA ARG A 214 -0.13 -28.36 -5.51
C ARG A 214 -0.08 -29.90 -5.42
N PHE A 215 -0.11 -30.44 -4.21
CA PHE A 215 -0.10 -31.89 -3.97
C PHE A 215 -1.49 -32.44 -3.63
N LEU A 216 -2.34 -31.65 -2.98
CA LEU A 216 -3.68 -32.03 -2.57
C LEU A 216 -4.70 -30.98 -3.07
N PRO A 217 -5.13 -31.06 -4.35
CA PRO A 217 -6.00 -30.05 -4.96
C PRO A 217 -7.35 -29.86 -4.24
N TYR A 218 -7.88 -30.90 -3.60
CA TYR A 218 -9.13 -30.84 -2.84
C TYR A 218 -9.04 -29.92 -1.61
N LEU A 219 -7.83 -29.62 -1.12
CA LEU A 219 -7.60 -28.68 -0.03
C LEU A 219 -7.46 -27.22 -0.50
N SER A 220 -7.50 -26.96 -1.81
CA SER A 220 -7.39 -25.60 -2.38
C SER A 220 -8.41 -24.57 -1.87
N PRO A 221 -9.63 -24.93 -1.40
CA PRO A 221 -10.54 -23.96 -0.80
C PRO A 221 -10.08 -23.45 0.57
N PHE A 222 -9.28 -24.25 1.29
CA PHE A 222 -8.83 -23.95 2.66
C PHE A 222 -7.37 -23.54 2.71
N PHE A 223 -6.53 -24.07 1.82
CA PHE A 223 -5.10 -23.81 1.75
C PHE A 223 -4.73 -23.22 0.39
N GLY A 224 -3.68 -22.42 0.36
CA GLY A 224 -3.14 -21.84 -0.87
C GLY A 224 -2.82 -20.36 -0.75
N LEU A 225 -2.49 -19.77 -1.89
CA LEU A 225 -2.15 -18.35 -1.98
C LEU A 225 -3.26 -17.42 -1.46
N PRO A 226 -4.57 -17.65 -1.73
CA PRO A 226 -5.63 -16.80 -1.17
C PRO A 226 -5.63 -16.80 0.36
N THR A 227 -5.57 -17.98 0.97
CA THR A 227 -5.53 -18.16 2.42
C THR A 227 -4.27 -17.52 3.01
N LEU A 228 -3.12 -17.72 2.39
CA LEU A 228 -1.85 -17.14 2.84
C LEU A 228 -1.92 -15.61 2.83
N PHE A 229 -2.35 -15.00 1.73
CA PHE A 229 -2.50 -13.54 1.65
C PHE A 229 -3.54 -13.02 2.65
N GLY A 230 -4.65 -13.75 2.84
CA GLY A 230 -5.67 -13.42 3.84
C GLY A 230 -5.14 -13.45 5.28
N PHE A 231 -4.36 -14.47 5.65
CA PHE A 231 -3.72 -14.55 6.97
C PHE A 231 -2.76 -13.39 7.20
N VAL A 232 -1.89 -13.11 6.24
CA VAL A 232 -0.91 -12.03 6.40
C VAL A 232 -1.61 -10.68 6.46
N ALA A 233 -2.61 -10.44 5.60
CA ALA A 233 -3.40 -9.21 5.64
C ALA A 233 -4.12 -9.06 7.00
N GLY A 234 -4.78 -10.10 7.49
CA GLY A 234 -5.52 -10.04 8.75
C GLY A 234 -4.65 -9.86 10.00
N ILE A 235 -3.45 -10.47 10.04
CA ILE A 235 -2.52 -10.36 11.18
C ILE A 235 -1.88 -8.96 11.26
N LEU A 236 -1.59 -8.35 10.10
CA LEU A 236 -0.90 -7.07 10.03
C LEU A 236 -1.84 -5.87 10.09
N ASP A 237 -3.14 -6.08 9.87
CA ASP A 237 -4.12 -5.00 9.85
C ASP A 237 -4.73 -4.76 11.24
N MET A 238 -5.25 -3.56 11.44
CA MET A 238 -5.92 -3.21 12.69
C MET A 238 -7.18 -4.08 12.87
N PRO A 239 -7.51 -4.53 14.10
CA PRO A 239 -8.71 -5.32 14.35
C PRO A 239 -10.00 -4.66 13.81
N SER A 240 -10.08 -3.33 13.78
CA SER A 240 -11.20 -2.57 13.21
C SER A 240 -11.39 -2.79 11.70
N ASN A 241 -10.29 -2.93 10.94
CA ASN A 241 -10.36 -3.15 9.50
C ASN A 241 -10.72 -4.61 9.19
N SER A 242 -10.08 -5.55 9.89
CA SER A 242 -10.36 -6.98 9.77
C SER A 242 -11.80 -7.32 10.14
N THR A 243 -12.35 -6.71 11.20
CA THR A 243 -13.76 -6.86 11.57
C THR A 243 -14.70 -6.30 10.50
N GLY A 244 -14.35 -5.18 9.85
CA GLY A 244 -15.09 -4.64 8.72
C GLY A 244 -15.21 -5.62 7.54
N ILE A 245 -14.13 -6.32 7.18
CA ILE A 245 -14.15 -7.35 6.12
C ILE A 245 -15.07 -8.51 6.50
N VAL A 246 -14.99 -8.98 7.75
CA VAL A 246 -15.87 -10.05 8.27
C VAL A 246 -17.33 -9.62 8.25
N LEU A 247 -17.64 -8.40 8.69
CA LEU A 247 -18.99 -7.84 8.62
C LEU A 247 -19.49 -7.74 7.18
N GLY A 248 -18.63 -7.33 6.24
CA GLY A 248 -18.96 -7.32 4.81
C GLY A 248 -19.31 -8.72 4.27
N LEU A 249 -18.55 -9.74 4.67
CA LEU A 249 -18.84 -11.13 4.32
C LEU A 249 -20.17 -11.61 4.92
N LEU A 250 -20.43 -11.31 6.20
CA LEU A 250 -21.68 -11.65 6.88
C LEU A 250 -22.87 -10.96 6.21
N LEU A 251 -22.75 -9.68 5.85
CA LEU A 251 -23.76 -8.95 5.09
C LEU A 251 -24.01 -9.59 3.72
N LYS A 252 -22.95 -9.95 2.97
CA LYS A 252 -23.10 -10.68 1.70
C LYS A 252 -23.89 -11.98 1.91
N LYS A 253 -23.55 -12.77 2.93
CA LYS A 253 -24.23 -14.03 3.25
C LYS A 253 -25.71 -13.83 3.63
N LEU A 254 -26.02 -12.77 4.37
CA LEU A 254 -27.40 -12.39 4.68
C LEU A 254 -28.18 -12.00 3.43
N MET A 255 -27.56 -11.26 2.50
CA MET A 255 -28.18 -10.89 1.23
C MET A 255 -28.36 -12.10 0.31
N GLU A 256 -27.38 -13.01 0.22
CA GLU A 256 -27.50 -14.28 -0.51
C GLU A 256 -28.69 -15.10 -0.01
N LYS A 257 -28.91 -15.14 1.32
CA LYS A 257 -30.03 -15.86 1.93
C LYS A 257 -31.39 -15.20 1.64
N LYS A 258 -31.47 -13.87 1.60
CA LYS A 258 -32.73 -13.13 1.45
C LYS A 258 -33.14 -12.86 0.00
N LEU A 259 -32.18 -12.51 -0.85
CA LEU A 259 -32.41 -12.02 -2.21
C LEU A 259 -31.99 -13.03 -3.29
N GLY A 260 -31.39 -14.15 -2.87
CA GLY A 260 -30.89 -15.18 -3.77
C GLY A 260 -29.45 -14.92 -4.21
N LYS A 261 -28.77 -16.02 -4.55
CA LYS A 261 -27.34 -16.02 -4.91
C LYS A 261 -27.05 -15.23 -6.19
N GLU A 262 -27.89 -15.39 -7.21
CA GLU A 262 -27.73 -14.67 -8.49
C GLU A 262 -27.83 -13.16 -8.33
N TRP A 263 -28.78 -12.70 -7.51
CA TRP A 263 -28.91 -11.28 -7.20
C TRP A 263 -27.66 -10.79 -6.45
N ALA A 264 -27.21 -11.53 -5.43
CA ALA A 264 -26.06 -11.16 -4.64
C ALA A 264 -24.77 -11.06 -5.49
N ASP A 265 -24.51 -12.05 -6.33
CA ASP A 265 -23.32 -12.06 -7.18
C ASP A 265 -23.32 -10.93 -8.23
N LYS A 266 -24.50 -10.47 -8.65
CA LYS A 266 -24.63 -9.36 -9.62
C LYS A 266 -24.56 -7.97 -8.98
N TYR A 267 -25.16 -7.77 -7.81
CA TYR A 267 -25.41 -6.43 -7.26
C TYR A 267 -24.64 -6.08 -5.98
N VAL A 268 -24.05 -7.05 -5.26
CA VAL A 268 -23.36 -6.78 -3.99
C VAL A 268 -22.21 -5.79 -4.16
N MET A 269 -21.47 -5.85 -5.27
CA MET A 269 -20.40 -4.89 -5.53
C MET A 269 -20.92 -3.46 -5.73
N THR A 270 -22.10 -3.29 -6.31
CA THR A 270 -22.76 -1.97 -6.45
C THR A 270 -23.19 -1.45 -5.08
N VAL A 271 -23.74 -2.31 -4.22
CA VAL A 271 -24.10 -1.94 -2.84
C VAL A 271 -22.86 -1.55 -2.04
N ALA A 272 -21.78 -2.32 -2.13
CA ALA A 272 -20.51 -2.01 -1.49
C ALA A 272 -19.94 -0.67 -1.97
N ALA A 273 -19.96 -0.40 -3.28
CA ALA A 273 -19.55 0.87 -3.84
C ALA A 273 -20.41 2.05 -3.33
N GLY A 274 -21.73 1.84 -3.22
CA GLY A 274 -22.65 2.83 -2.66
C GLY A 274 -22.38 3.12 -1.18
N ILE A 275 -22.14 2.09 -0.37
CA ILE A 275 -21.76 2.24 1.05
C ILE A 275 -20.43 2.99 1.17
N PHE A 276 -19.43 2.63 0.36
CA PHE A 276 -18.12 3.28 0.35
C PHE A 276 -18.21 4.76 -0.04
N ALA A 277 -18.95 5.08 -1.10
CA ALA A 277 -19.16 6.46 -1.54
C ALA A 277 -19.98 7.27 -0.52
N GLY A 278 -21.07 6.70 0.00
CA GLY A 278 -21.92 7.37 0.98
C GLY A 278 -21.20 7.62 2.31
N SER A 279 -20.49 6.61 2.83
CA SER A 279 -19.73 6.75 4.08
C SER A 279 -18.61 7.78 3.95
N SER A 280 -17.87 7.81 2.83
CA SER A 280 -16.80 8.80 2.64
C SER A 280 -17.35 10.24 2.59
N VAL A 281 -18.50 10.47 1.96
CA VAL A 281 -19.18 11.78 1.96
C VAL A 281 -19.65 12.17 3.37
N VAL A 282 -20.30 11.25 4.09
CA VAL A 282 -20.78 11.49 5.45
C VAL A 282 -19.62 11.80 6.40
N ILE A 283 -18.54 11.02 6.35
CA ILE A 283 -17.34 11.24 7.16
C ILE A 283 -16.72 12.60 6.83
N SER A 284 -16.58 12.93 5.55
CA SER A 284 -16.02 14.22 5.13
C SER A 284 -16.86 15.40 5.63
N LEU A 285 -18.18 15.31 5.49
CA LEU A 285 -19.11 16.35 5.95
C LEU A 285 -19.14 16.46 7.48
N ALA A 286 -19.18 15.34 8.19
CA ALA A 286 -19.14 15.30 9.65
C ALA A 286 -17.82 15.89 10.19
N THR A 287 -16.71 15.61 9.51
CA THR A 287 -15.40 16.18 9.85
C THR A 287 -15.38 17.69 9.60
N ALA A 288 -15.87 18.14 8.44
CA ALA A 288 -15.99 19.56 8.12
C ALA A 288 -16.89 20.32 9.13
N LEU A 289 -18.05 19.76 9.47
CA LEU A 289 -18.96 20.32 10.49
C LEU A 289 -18.32 20.33 11.88
N SER A 290 -17.54 19.30 12.22
CA SER A 290 -16.81 19.26 13.49
C SER A 290 -15.78 20.38 13.58
N PHE A 291 -15.07 20.67 12.48
CA PHE A 291 -14.16 21.82 12.41
C PHE A 291 -14.90 23.15 12.51
N VAL A 292 -16.01 23.35 11.77
CA VAL A 292 -16.81 24.58 11.84
C VAL A 292 -17.34 24.81 13.26
N ARG A 293 -17.92 23.77 13.88
CA ARG A 293 -18.45 23.85 15.25
C ARG A 293 -17.38 24.31 16.23
N GLN A 294 -16.15 23.79 16.09
CA GLN A 294 -15.06 24.13 17.00
C GLN A 294 -14.47 25.52 16.72
N ALA A 295 -14.37 25.94 15.46
CA ALA A 295 -13.96 27.30 15.11
C ALA A 295 -14.89 28.36 15.71
N VAL A 296 -16.22 28.12 15.62
CA VAL A 296 -17.22 29.02 16.22
C VAL A 296 -17.26 28.89 17.74
N ALA A 297 -17.13 27.67 18.30
CA ALA A 297 -17.17 27.48 19.74
C ALA A 297 -15.98 28.13 20.48
N PHE A 298 -14.82 28.28 19.82
CA PHE A 298 -13.67 29.02 20.36
C PHE A 298 -13.91 30.54 20.42
N GLU A 299 -14.86 31.09 19.67
CA GLU A 299 -15.25 32.51 19.79
C GLU A 299 -16.32 32.74 20.88
N ILE A 300 -16.98 31.68 21.34
CA ILE A 300 -18.11 31.76 22.29
C ILE A 300 -17.66 31.47 23.74
N TYR A 301 -16.46 30.90 23.94
CA TYR A 301 -15.85 30.62 25.24
C TYR A 301 -14.39 31.08 25.28
#